data_AF-A0A495J4Q4-F1
#
_entry.id   AF-A0A495J4Q4-F1
#
_cell.length_a   1.000
_cell.length_b   1.000
_cell.length_c   1.000
_cell.angle_alpha   90.00
_cell.angle_beta   90.00
_cell.angle_gamma   90.00
#
_symmetry.space_group_name_H-M   'P 1'
#
loop_
_entity.id
_entity.type
_entity.pdbx_description
1 polymer ?
#
loop_
_entity_poly.entity_id
_entity_poly.type
_entity_poly.pdbx_seq_one_letter_code
_entity_poly.pdbx_strand_id
1 'polypeptide(L)'
;MTIVQPDTELEYEIQELYILAKHRLQDISFAEDELHFFKNLLKKYQGGAAQTNLVAQWAQFSQKIDEQEQHIVQLKKAIPQFLEHLKPYVADLKKAMSLNLLEQYNGLDHEIKALFAAVKTTKKSLFACAETVINAGLKN
;
A
#
# COMPACT_ATOMS: atom_id res chain seq x y z
N MET A 1 37.43 -29.13 13.17
CA MET A 1 36.85 -27.77 13.23
C MET A 1 36.34 -27.43 11.85
N THR A 2 35.03 -27.50 11.63
CA THR A 2 34.40 -27.03 10.39
C THR A 2 34.35 -25.51 10.47
N ILE A 3 35.16 -24.84 9.66
CA ILE A 3 35.10 -23.40 9.48
C ILE A 3 33.81 -23.17 8.67
N VAL A 4 32.74 -22.80 9.35
CA VAL A 4 31.53 -22.28 8.68
C VAL A 4 31.94 -20.94 8.10
N GLN A 5 32.08 -20.87 6.78
CA GLN A 5 32.32 -19.61 6.10
C GLN A 5 31.14 -18.67 6.40
N PRO A 6 31.39 -17.38 6.67
CA PRO A 6 30.31 -16.40 6.80
C PRO A 6 29.50 -16.40 5.50
N ASP A 7 28.19 -16.57 5.63
CA ASP A 7 27.27 -16.64 4.50
C ASP A 7 26.99 -15.20 4.00
N THR A 8 27.94 -14.68 3.22
CA THR A 8 27.94 -13.29 2.73
C THR A 8 26.77 -12.97 1.79
N GLU A 9 26.19 -14.00 1.16
CA GLU A 9 25.03 -13.86 0.28
C GLU A 9 23.76 -13.56 1.09
N LEU A 10 23.58 -14.28 2.20
CA LEU A 10 22.47 -14.06 3.12
C LEU A 10 22.48 -12.67 3.76
N GLU A 11 23.65 -12.16 4.13
CA GLU A 11 23.78 -10.80 4.69
C GLU A 11 23.37 -9.73 3.67
N TYR A 12 23.77 -9.92 2.40
CA TYR A 12 23.38 -9.04 1.31
C TYR A 12 21.87 -9.05 1.07
N GLU A 13 21.24 -10.22 1.02
CA GLU A 13 19.78 -10.36 0.85
C GLU A 13 19.00 -9.64 1.96
N ILE A 14 19.46 -9.71 3.21
CA ILE A 14 18.82 -9.02 4.34
C ILE A 14 18.99 -7.49 4.23
N GLN A 15 20.15 -7.02 3.79
CA GLN A 15 20.39 -5.59 3.55
C GLN A 15 19.49 -5.06 2.43
N GLU A 16 19.35 -5.80 1.33
CA GLU A 16 18.44 -5.46 0.24
C GLU A 16 16.98 -5.40 0.72
N LEU A 17 16.55 -6.40 1.49
CA LEU A 17 15.22 -6.48 2.07
C LEU A 17 14.92 -5.29 3.00
N TYR A 18 15.90 -4.89 3.82
CA TYR A 18 15.80 -3.72 4.69
C TYR A 18 15.65 -2.42 3.87
N ILE A 19 16.44 -2.26 2.82
CA ILE A 19 16.35 -1.12 1.89
C ILE A 19 14.98 -1.11 1.20
N LEU A 20 14.55 -2.26 0.68
CA LEU A 20 13.26 -2.41 0.00
C LEU A 20 12.10 -2.05 0.93
N ALA A 21 12.06 -2.59 2.15
CA ALA A 21 11.04 -2.28 3.13
C ALA A 21 11.00 -0.78 3.49
N LYS A 22 12.16 -0.11 3.53
CA LYS A 22 12.21 1.34 3.70
C LYS A 22 11.61 2.10 2.51
N HIS A 23 11.86 1.66 1.29
CA HIS A 23 11.23 2.24 0.09
C HIS A 23 9.71 2.02 0.06
N ARG A 24 9.22 0.87 0.57
CA ARG A 24 7.78 0.60 0.66
C ARG A 24 7.01 1.65 1.48
N LEU A 25 7.63 2.28 2.49
CA LEU A 25 6.99 3.37 3.23
C LEU A 25 6.72 4.60 2.34
N GLN A 26 7.62 4.88 1.40
CA GLN A 26 7.44 5.96 0.43
C GLN A 26 6.33 5.61 -0.55
N ASP A 27 6.33 4.37 -1.06
CA ASP A 27 5.27 3.85 -1.94
C ASP A 27 3.89 3.98 -1.27
N ILE A 28 3.77 3.60 0.00
CA ILE A 28 2.50 3.68 0.75
C ILE A 28 2.07 5.13 0.99
N SER A 29 3.03 6.02 1.25
CA SER A 29 2.73 7.45 1.40
C SER A 29 2.20 8.03 0.09
N PHE A 30 2.77 7.61 -1.06
CA PHE A 30 2.23 7.97 -2.36
C PHE A 30 0.80 7.43 -2.57
N ALA A 31 0.52 6.20 -2.15
CA ALA A 31 -0.84 5.65 -2.23
C ALA A 31 -1.84 6.46 -1.38
N GLU A 32 -1.44 6.92 -0.19
CA GLU A 32 -2.26 7.77 0.67
C GLU A 32 -2.61 9.09 0.00
N ASP A 33 -1.63 9.73 -0.65
CA ASP A 33 -1.85 10.95 -1.43
C ASP A 33 -2.81 10.71 -2.62
N GLU A 34 -2.71 9.56 -3.29
CA GLU A 34 -3.68 9.18 -4.33
C GLU A 34 -5.11 9.03 -3.76
N LEU A 35 -5.28 8.42 -2.59
CA LEU A 35 -6.59 8.29 -1.94
C LEU A 35 -7.18 9.65 -1.54
N HIS A 36 -6.35 10.55 -1.01
CA HIS A 36 -6.77 11.93 -0.73
C HIS A 36 -7.24 12.64 -2.00
N PHE A 37 -6.52 12.46 -3.10
CA PHE A 37 -6.94 12.97 -4.40
C PHE A 37 -8.30 12.39 -4.82
N PHE A 38 -8.54 11.08 -4.65
CA PHE A 38 -9.83 10.46 -4.96
C PHE A 38 -10.98 11.04 -4.11
N LYS A 39 -10.78 11.25 -2.81
CA LYS A 39 -11.80 11.87 -1.93
C LYS A 39 -12.13 13.30 -2.37
N ASN A 40 -11.12 14.06 -2.77
CA ASN A 40 -11.33 15.41 -3.30
C ASN A 40 -12.10 15.38 -4.62
N LEU A 41 -11.83 14.40 -5.49
CA LEU A 41 -12.59 14.21 -6.71
C LEU A 41 -14.06 13.85 -6.42
N LEU A 42 -14.31 12.93 -5.48
CA LEU A 42 -15.66 12.55 -5.07
C LEU A 42 -16.45 13.77 -4.57
N LYS A 43 -15.85 14.59 -3.70
CA LYS A 43 -16.48 15.83 -3.20
C LYS A 43 -16.78 16.82 -4.34
N LYS A 44 -15.84 16.99 -5.26
CA LYS A 44 -15.96 17.94 -6.37
C LYS A 44 -17.10 17.62 -7.33
N TYR A 45 -17.39 16.34 -7.58
CA TYR A 45 -18.41 15.93 -8.57
C TYR A 45 -19.66 15.31 -7.95
N GLN A 46 -19.86 15.45 -6.64
CA GLN A 46 -21.00 14.87 -5.93
C GLN A 46 -22.36 15.35 -6.47
N GLY A 47 -22.50 16.64 -6.84
CA GLY A 47 -23.75 17.16 -7.40
C GLY A 47 -24.08 16.57 -8.77
N GLY A 48 -23.07 16.43 -9.64
CA GLY A 48 -23.23 15.75 -10.92
C GLY A 48 -23.53 14.25 -10.79
N ALA A 49 -23.01 13.58 -9.75
CA ALA A 49 -23.35 12.19 -9.45
C ALA A 49 -24.82 12.01 -9.05
N ALA A 50 -25.41 12.99 -8.34
CA ALA A 50 -26.83 12.99 -8.00
C ALA A 50 -27.73 13.12 -9.23
N GLN A 51 -27.33 13.95 -10.18
CA GLN A 51 -28.07 14.21 -11.42
C GLN A 51 -27.97 13.04 -12.43
N THR A 52 -26.94 12.19 -12.33
CA THR A 52 -26.71 11.02 -13.19
C THR A 52 -27.17 9.70 -12.59
N ASN A 53 -27.84 9.72 -11.44
CA ASN A 53 -28.25 8.52 -10.69
C ASN A 53 -27.08 7.60 -10.30
N LEU A 54 -25.86 8.16 -10.19
CA LEU A 54 -24.62 7.44 -9.82
C LEU A 54 -24.33 7.50 -8.32
N VAL A 55 -25.25 8.03 -7.51
CA VAL A 55 -25.08 8.23 -6.05
C VAL A 55 -24.63 6.96 -5.34
N ALA A 56 -25.22 5.81 -5.67
CA ALA A 56 -24.87 4.53 -5.06
C ALA A 56 -23.42 4.12 -5.39
N GLN A 57 -22.97 4.32 -6.63
CA GLN A 57 -21.58 4.05 -7.02
C GLN A 57 -20.61 5.02 -6.32
N TRP A 58 -21.01 6.29 -6.15
CA TRP A 58 -20.24 7.29 -5.43
C TRP A 58 -20.03 6.91 -3.95
N ALA A 59 -21.09 6.42 -3.29
CA ALA A 59 -21.01 5.92 -1.93
C ALA A 59 -20.10 4.68 -1.83
N GLN A 60 -20.18 3.77 -2.80
CA GLN A 60 -19.27 2.61 -2.87
C GLN A 60 -17.81 3.03 -3.05
N PHE A 61 -17.51 4.07 -3.83
CA PHE A 61 -16.15 4.58 -3.93
C PHE A 61 -15.67 5.16 -2.61
N SER A 62 -16.51 5.92 -1.90
CA SER A 62 -16.15 6.44 -0.57
C SER A 62 -15.78 5.30 0.39
N GLN A 63 -16.61 4.26 0.46
CA GLN A 63 -16.34 3.10 1.32
C GLN A 63 -15.02 2.40 0.95
N LYS A 64 -14.79 2.14 -0.35
CA LYS A 64 -13.55 1.49 -0.81
C LYS A 64 -12.31 2.30 -0.49
N ILE A 65 -12.40 3.63 -0.58
CA ILE A 65 -11.29 4.51 -0.23
C ILE A 65 -11.04 4.47 1.28
N ASP A 66 -12.08 4.53 2.11
CA ASP A 66 -11.93 4.45 3.57
C ASP A 66 -11.33 3.10 4.01
N GLU A 67 -11.72 1.99 3.38
CA GLU A 67 -11.11 0.66 3.60
C GLU A 67 -9.61 0.65 3.23
N GLN A 68 -9.24 1.28 2.11
CA GLN A 68 -7.84 1.39 1.67
C GLN A 68 -7.01 2.30 2.58
N GLU A 69 -7.59 3.39 3.10
CA GLU A 69 -6.94 4.26 4.10
C GLU A 69 -6.66 3.50 5.40
N GLN A 70 -7.63 2.68 5.87
CA GLN A 70 -7.41 1.83 7.04
C GLN A 70 -6.28 0.83 6.81
N HIS A 71 -6.22 0.23 5.63
CA HIS A 71 -5.14 -0.68 5.26
C HIS A 71 -3.77 0.04 5.22
N ILE A 72 -3.70 1.25 4.67
CA ILE A 72 -2.49 2.10 4.72
C ILE A 72 -2.04 2.35 6.16
N VAL A 73 -2.97 2.68 7.07
CA VAL A 73 -2.65 2.92 8.49
C VAL A 73 -2.06 1.66 9.13
N GLN A 74 -2.57 0.48 8.79
CA GLN A 74 -2.04 -0.79 9.28
C GLN A 74 -0.62 -1.05 8.73
N LEU A 75 -0.41 -0.88 7.43
CA LEU A 75 0.89 -1.10 6.78
C LEU A 75 1.96 -0.11 7.27
N LYS A 76 1.59 1.16 7.49
CA LYS A 76 2.49 2.17 8.09
C LYS A 76 2.93 1.81 9.52
N LYS A 77 2.22 0.93 10.22
CA LYS A 77 2.65 0.38 11.52
C LYS A 77 3.44 -0.91 11.36
N ALA A 78 3.01 -1.80 10.46
CA ALA A 78 3.63 -3.10 10.25
C ALA A 78 5.05 -3.00 9.67
N ILE A 79 5.29 -2.08 8.72
CA ILE A 79 6.61 -1.96 8.08
C ILE A 79 7.69 -1.50 9.06
N PRO A 80 7.50 -0.46 9.90
CA PRO A 80 8.48 -0.11 10.91
C PRO A 80 8.74 -1.24 11.90
N GLN A 81 7.70 -1.98 12.32
CA GLN A 81 7.86 -3.14 13.20
C GLN A 81 8.74 -4.22 12.55
N PHE A 82 8.52 -4.48 11.26
CA PHE A 82 9.34 -5.40 10.48
C PHE A 82 10.79 -4.92 10.33
N LEU A 83 11.00 -3.62 10.09
CA LEU A 83 12.34 -3.02 10.05
C LEU A 83 13.08 -3.15 11.39
N GLU A 84 12.41 -2.92 12.52
CA GLU A 84 13.00 -3.16 13.85
C GLU A 84 13.37 -4.63 14.05
N HIS A 85 12.56 -5.56 13.52
CA HIS A 85 12.86 -6.99 13.56
C HIS A 85 14.08 -7.36 12.68
N LEU A 86 14.31 -6.65 11.58
CA LEU A 86 15.44 -6.85 10.68
C LEU A 86 16.77 -6.25 11.18
N LYS A 87 16.73 -5.16 11.96
CA LYS A 87 17.94 -4.46 12.43
C LYS A 87 19.03 -5.37 13.03
N PRO A 88 18.71 -6.36 13.90
CA PRO A 88 19.73 -7.24 14.48
C PRO A 88 20.44 -8.13 13.46
N TYR A 89 19.80 -8.42 12.33
CA TYR A 89 20.36 -9.24 11.25
C TYR A 89 21.24 -8.42 10.28
N VAL A 90 20.99 -7.11 10.18
CA VAL A 90 21.79 -6.16 9.38
C VAL A 90 23.02 -5.66 10.14
N ALA A 91 22.95 -5.57 11.47
CA ALA A 91 23.98 -4.94 12.32
C ALA A 91 24.95 -5.94 12.99
N ASP A 92 25.24 -7.06 12.34
CA ASP A 92 26.36 -7.97 12.70
C ASP A 92 26.15 -8.82 13.98
N LEU A 93 24.94 -9.35 14.19
CA LEU A 93 24.68 -10.37 15.21
C LEU A 93 24.28 -11.69 14.56
N LYS A 94 25.12 -12.71 14.77
CA LYS A 94 24.99 -14.14 14.44
C LYS A 94 23.71 -14.79 15.01
N LYS A 95 22.52 -14.27 14.66
CA LYS A 95 21.25 -14.94 14.90
C LYS A 95 20.93 -15.82 13.71
N ALA A 96 20.70 -17.10 13.97
CA ALA A 96 20.14 -18.00 12.98
C ALA A 96 18.84 -17.39 12.44
N MET A 97 18.75 -17.27 11.12
CA MET A 97 17.55 -16.77 10.45
C MET A 97 16.41 -17.76 10.69
N SER A 98 15.33 -17.29 11.31
CA SER A 98 14.13 -18.11 11.52
C SER A 98 13.24 -18.07 10.28
N LEU A 99 12.66 -19.21 9.88
CA LEU A 99 11.62 -19.29 8.83
C LEU A 99 10.48 -18.27 9.02
N ASN A 100 10.20 -17.91 10.28
CA ASN A 100 9.25 -16.86 10.66
C ASN A 100 9.54 -15.49 9.99
N LEU A 101 10.81 -15.17 9.69
CA LEU A 101 11.17 -13.91 9.02
C LEU A 101 10.66 -13.86 7.57
N LEU A 102 10.82 -14.96 6.84
CA LEU A 102 10.34 -15.10 5.46
C LEU A 102 8.81 -15.09 5.42
N GLU A 103 8.15 -15.73 6.38
CA GLU A 103 6.68 -15.71 6.50
C GLU A 103 6.15 -14.30 6.76
N GLN A 104 6.77 -13.57 7.69
CA GLN A 104 6.42 -12.17 7.98
C GLN A 104 6.63 -11.26 6.76
N TYR A 105 7.74 -11.43 6.05
CA TYR A 105 8.02 -10.67 4.84
C TYR A 105 6.99 -10.96 3.74
N ASN A 106 6.72 -12.23 3.46
CA ASN A 106 5.76 -12.64 2.43
C ASN A 106 4.35 -12.14 2.74
N GLY A 107 3.94 -12.18 4.02
CA GLY A 107 2.68 -11.59 4.46
C GLY A 107 2.65 -10.09 4.20
N LEU A 108 3.69 -9.37 4.59
CA LEU A 108 3.79 -7.93 4.40
C LEU A 108 3.80 -7.53 2.90
N ASP A 109 4.57 -8.22 2.07
CA ASP A 109 4.62 -7.98 0.62
C ASP A 109 3.28 -8.31 -0.06
N HIS A 110 2.58 -9.35 0.39
CA HIS A 110 1.24 -9.67 -0.07
C HIS A 110 0.25 -8.54 0.21
N GLU A 111 0.21 -8.05 1.45
CA GLU A 111 -0.69 -6.95 1.85
C GLU A 111 -0.40 -5.66 1.09
N ILE A 112 0.88 -5.33 0.90
CA ILE A 112 1.31 -4.17 0.10
C ILE A 112 0.83 -4.31 -1.36
N LYS A 113 1.05 -5.48 -1.99
CA LYS A 113 0.58 -5.76 -3.36
C LYS A 113 -0.94 -5.68 -3.46
N ALA A 114 -1.66 -6.20 -2.47
CA ALA A 114 -3.11 -6.15 -2.41
C ALA A 114 -3.62 -4.70 -2.33
N LEU A 115 -2.99 -3.86 -1.49
CA LEU A 115 -3.31 -2.43 -1.42
C LEU A 115 -3.16 -1.76 -2.79
N PHE A 116 -2.01 -1.90 -3.46
CA PHE A 116 -1.79 -1.25 -4.76
C PHE A 116 -2.73 -1.75 -5.84
N ALA A 117 -3.08 -3.05 -5.84
CA ALA A 117 -4.08 -3.59 -6.75
C ALA A 117 -5.47 -2.99 -6.51
N ALA A 118 -5.86 -2.80 -5.24
CA ALA A 118 -7.12 -2.19 -4.85
C ALA A 118 -7.18 -0.70 -5.24
N VAL A 119 -6.12 0.07 -4.95
CA VAL A 119 -5.99 1.49 -5.32
C VAL A 119 -6.09 1.64 -6.84
N LYS A 120 -5.35 0.84 -7.61
CA LYS A 120 -5.40 0.86 -9.08
C LYS A 120 -6.78 0.54 -9.64
N THR A 121 -7.46 -0.44 -9.07
CA THR A 121 -8.83 -0.82 -9.47
C THR A 121 -9.83 0.31 -9.17
N THR A 122 -9.68 0.93 -8.01
CA THR A 122 -10.52 2.06 -7.57
C THR A 122 -10.32 3.26 -8.47
N LYS A 123 -9.07 3.64 -8.74
CA LYS A 123 -8.69 4.73 -9.67
C LYS A 123 -9.35 4.58 -11.03
N LYS A 124 -9.19 3.41 -11.67
CA LYS A 124 -9.75 3.14 -13.00
C LYS A 124 -11.27 3.31 -13.02
N SER A 125 -11.94 2.70 -12.05
CA SER A 125 -13.40 2.72 -11.96
C SER A 125 -13.93 4.12 -11.65
N LEU A 126 -13.27 4.83 -10.73
CA LEU A 126 -13.63 6.19 -10.34
C LEU A 126 -13.52 7.15 -11.52
N PHE A 127 -12.43 7.08 -12.30
CA PHE A 127 -12.24 7.96 -13.44
C PHE A 127 -13.24 7.70 -14.56
N ALA A 128 -13.55 6.43 -14.87
CA ALA A 128 -14.60 6.11 -15.83
C ALA A 128 -15.97 6.69 -15.43
N CYS A 129 -16.32 6.62 -14.15
CA CYS A 129 -17.54 7.24 -13.63
C CYS A 129 -17.46 8.78 -13.68
N ALA A 130 -16.33 9.37 -13.30
CA ALA A 130 -16.14 10.81 -13.31
C ALA A 130 -16.20 11.40 -14.72
N GLU A 131 -15.64 10.72 -15.72
CA GLU A 131 -15.77 11.09 -17.13
C GLU A 131 -17.23 11.13 -17.58
N THR A 132 -18.06 10.18 -17.12
CA THR A 132 -19.50 10.18 -17.42
C THR A 132 -20.18 11.43 -16.86
N VAL A 133 -19.87 11.81 -15.62
CA VAL A 133 -20.41 13.02 -14.99
C VAL A 133 -19.94 14.28 -15.71
N ILE A 134 -18.66 14.35 -16.08
CA ILE A 134 -18.06 15.50 -16.78
C ILE A 134 -18.65 15.64 -18.19
N ASN A 135 -18.77 14.55 -18.95
CA ASN A 135 -19.29 14.55 -20.32
C ASN A 135 -20.78 14.88 -20.38
N ALA A 136 -21.54 14.58 -19.32
CA ALA A 136 -22.92 15.01 -19.20
C ALA A 136 -23.06 16.54 -18.99
N GLY A 137 -21.95 17.28 -18.84
CA GLY A 137 -21.95 18.72 -18.59
C GLY A 137 -22.35 19.09 -17.15
N LEU A 138 -22.48 18.10 -16.27
CA LEU A 138 -22.99 18.25 -14.92
C LEU A 138 -21.82 18.53 -13.98
N LYS A 139 -21.24 19.72 -14.13
CA LYS A 139 -20.39 20.33 -13.11
C LYS A 139 -21.31 21.09 -12.15
N ASN A 140 -21.04 20.97 -10.85
CA ASN A 140 -21.81 21.69 -9.81
C ASN A 140 -22.03 23.15 -10.18
#